data_AF-A0A3N4KEK7-F1
#
_entry.id   AF-A0A3N4KEK7-F1
#
_cell.length_a   1.000
_cell.length_b   1.000
_cell.length_c   1.000
_cell.angle_alpha   90.00
_cell.angle_beta   90.00
_cell.angle_gamma   90.00
#
_symmetry.space_group_name_H-M   'P 1'
#
loop_
_entity.id
_entity.type
_entity.pdbx_description
1 polymer ?
#
loop_
_entity_poly.entity_id
_entity_poly.type
_entity_poly.pdbx_seq_one_letter_code
_entity_poly.pdbx_strand_id
1 'polypeptide(L)'
;CAEIILIFARGTGNPGNIGTSLGYPLFEAMRDGLNQTVIAQGVLPYPAKAIGYLKGGSTEGVDSMVTLTYKARCQCPNSGLVLAGFSQGAQVLRRTISYLPAPLADRVVAVLSFSDSKFPRPLPEPWDTKHISLCQKMDWICDEEYTAL
;
A
#
# COMPACT_ATOMS: atom_id res chain seq x y z
N CYS A 1 -2.92 -21.18 -0.25
CA CYS A 1 -2.63 -19.74 -0.40
C CYS A 1 -1.74 -19.56 -1.61
N ALA A 2 -1.81 -18.39 -2.27
CA ALA A 2 -0.85 -18.07 -3.32
C ALA A 2 0.53 -17.80 -2.72
N GLU A 3 1.58 -17.90 -3.51
CA GLU A 3 2.95 -17.63 -3.06
C GLU A 3 3.14 -16.16 -2.69
N ILE A 4 2.52 -15.25 -3.42
CA ILE A 4 2.53 -13.81 -3.15
C ILE A 4 1.10 -13.30 -2.93
N ILE A 5 0.91 -12.51 -1.87
CA ILE A 5 -0.33 -11.81 -1.57
C ILE A 5 -0.07 -10.31 -1.61
N LEU A 6 -0.68 -9.62 -2.59
CA LEU A 6 -0.70 -8.17 -2.67
C LEU A 6 -1.86 -7.62 -1.83
N ILE A 7 -1.56 -6.86 -0.78
CA ILE A 7 -2.55 -6.06 -0.04
C ILE A 7 -2.45 -4.62 -0.52
N PHE A 8 -3.49 -4.13 -1.19
CA PHE A 8 -3.44 -2.85 -1.91
C PHE A 8 -4.47 -1.83 -1.42
N ALA A 9 -3.99 -0.65 -1.02
CA ALA A 9 -4.82 0.51 -0.71
C ALA A 9 -4.95 1.41 -1.96
N ARG A 10 -6.14 1.49 -2.54
CA ARG A 10 -6.40 2.30 -3.75
C ARG A 10 -6.41 3.82 -3.48
N GLY A 11 -6.19 4.60 -4.52
CA GLY A 11 -6.22 6.07 -4.45
C GLY A 11 -7.63 6.65 -4.28
N THR A 12 -7.69 7.94 -3.94
CA THR A 12 -8.95 8.69 -3.80
C THR A 12 -9.87 8.48 -5.02
N GLY A 13 -11.15 8.25 -4.78
CA GLY A 13 -12.18 8.09 -5.81
C GLY A 13 -12.09 6.80 -6.64
N ASN A 14 -11.05 5.99 -6.46
CA ASN A 14 -10.94 4.74 -7.22
C ASN A 14 -12.02 3.75 -6.75
N PRO A 15 -12.67 3.01 -7.65
CA PRO A 15 -13.72 2.06 -7.29
C PRO A 15 -13.17 0.66 -6.98
N GLY A 16 -14.05 -0.21 -6.49
CA GLY A 16 -13.80 -1.65 -6.40
C GLY A 16 -12.75 -2.05 -5.36
N ASN A 17 -12.16 -3.22 -5.58
CA ASN A 17 -11.24 -3.88 -4.64
C ASN A 17 -9.89 -3.16 -4.58
N ILE A 18 -9.09 -3.25 -5.66
CA ILE A 18 -7.75 -2.68 -5.75
C ILE A 18 -7.69 -1.41 -6.64
N GLY A 19 -8.82 -0.94 -7.16
CA GLY A 19 -8.85 0.14 -8.14
C GLY A 19 -8.41 -0.28 -9.54
N THR A 20 -8.81 0.48 -10.54
CA THR A 20 -8.53 0.20 -11.96
C THR A 20 -7.37 1.01 -12.52
N SER A 21 -7.03 2.16 -11.92
CA SER A 21 -5.97 3.05 -12.40
C SER A 21 -4.57 2.45 -12.23
N LEU A 22 -4.26 1.94 -11.03
CA LEU A 22 -2.93 1.40 -10.73
C LEU A 22 -2.96 -0.01 -10.13
N GLY A 23 -3.88 -0.30 -9.21
CA GLY A 23 -3.86 -1.59 -8.51
C GLY A 23 -4.06 -2.78 -9.45
N TYR A 24 -4.99 -2.70 -10.41
CA TYR A 24 -5.17 -3.77 -11.40
C TYR A 24 -3.97 -3.92 -12.35
N PRO A 25 -3.44 -2.85 -12.99
CA PRO A 25 -2.19 -2.95 -13.77
C PRO A 25 -1.00 -3.50 -12.98
N LEU A 26 -0.82 -3.10 -11.72
CA LEU A 26 0.23 -3.63 -10.85
C LEU A 26 0.04 -5.13 -10.62
N PHE A 27 -1.17 -5.56 -10.31
CA PHE A 27 -1.47 -6.97 -10.10
C PHE A 27 -1.19 -7.83 -11.35
N GLU A 28 -1.63 -7.39 -12.53
CA GLU A 28 -1.35 -8.09 -13.79
C GLU A 28 0.16 -8.15 -14.05
N ALA A 29 0.89 -7.03 -13.87
CA ALA A 29 2.35 -7.01 -14.03
C ALA A 29 3.07 -7.96 -13.05
N MET A 30 2.59 -8.06 -11.80
CA MET A 30 3.13 -9.04 -10.85
C MET A 30 2.83 -10.48 -11.27
N ARG A 31 1.61 -10.76 -11.72
CA ARG A 31 1.21 -12.11 -12.14
C ARG A 31 2.00 -12.57 -13.36
N ASP A 32 2.24 -11.68 -14.31
CA ASP A 32 2.91 -12.01 -15.57
C ASP A 32 4.44 -11.97 -15.44
N GLY A 33 4.96 -11.11 -14.56
CA GLY A 33 6.40 -10.93 -14.35
C GLY A 33 7.02 -11.84 -13.29
N LEU A 34 6.23 -12.39 -12.37
CA LEU A 34 6.70 -13.32 -11.35
C LEU A 34 6.44 -14.75 -11.80
N ASN A 35 7.44 -15.62 -11.65
CA ASN A 35 7.26 -17.07 -11.79
C ASN A 35 6.62 -17.67 -10.52
N GLN A 36 5.58 -17.02 -9.99
CA GLN A 36 4.91 -17.34 -8.73
C GLN A 36 3.41 -17.08 -8.86
N THR A 37 2.61 -17.82 -8.11
CA THR A 37 1.17 -17.53 -7.96
C THR A 37 0.95 -16.24 -7.17
N VAL A 38 0.17 -15.32 -7.73
CA VAL A 38 -0.14 -14.02 -7.12
C VAL A 38 -1.65 -13.89 -6.93
N ILE A 39 -2.08 -13.43 -5.75
CA ILE A 39 -3.44 -12.93 -5.52
C ILE A 39 -3.39 -11.50 -4.99
N ALA A 40 -4.43 -10.73 -5.26
CA ALA A 40 -4.57 -9.37 -4.75
C ALA A 40 -5.82 -9.21 -3.88
N GLN A 41 -5.65 -8.58 -2.74
CA GLN A 41 -6.70 -8.20 -1.80
C GLN A 41 -6.66 -6.70 -1.59
N GLY A 42 -7.75 -6.02 -1.92
CA GLY A 42 -7.90 -4.61 -1.61
C GLY A 42 -8.18 -4.39 -0.15
N VAL A 43 -7.71 -3.25 0.36
CA VAL A 43 -8.07 -2.75 1.68
C VAL A 43 -9.55 -2.38 1.68
N LEU A 44 -10.36 -3.10 2.47
CA LEU A 44 -11.81 -2.95 2.61
C LEU A 44 -12.26 -3.30 4.05
N PRO A 45 -13.27 -2.61 4.62
CA PRO A 45 -13.96 -1.44 4.07
C PRO A 45 -13.07 -0.19 4.16
N TYR A 46 -12.80 0.42 3.00
CA TYR A 46 -12.04 1.66 2.88
C TYR A 46 -12.71 2.50 1.80
N PRO A 47 -13.26 3.68 2.14
CA PRO A 47 -14.11 4.42 1.22
C PRO A 47 -13.33 5.18 0.14
N ALA A 48 -12.02 5.42 0.31
CA ALA A 48 -11.19 6.21 -0.60
C ALA A 48 -11.80 7.59 -0.94
N LYS A 49 -12.37 8.29 0.04
CA LYS A 49 -12.98 9.62 -0.14
C LYS A 49 -11.94 10.73 0.05
N ALA A 50 -12.14 11.89 -0.59
CA ALA A 50 -11.22 13.04 -0.50
C ALA A 50 -10.93 13.47 0.95
N ILE A 51 -11.92 13.40 1.85
CA ILE A 51 -11.73 13.71 3.27
C ILE A 51 -10.68 12.82 3.96
N GLY A 52 -10.52 11.57 3.51
CA GLY A 52 -9.47 10.69 4.00
C GLY A 52 -8.09 11.17 3.56
N TYR A 53 -7.94 11.58 2.30
CA TYR A 53 -6.69 12.14 1.78
C TYR A 53 -6.27 13.39 2.54
N LEU A 54 -7.21 14.32 2.74
CA LEU A 54 -6.95 15.58 3.46
C LEU A 54 -6.55 15.36 4.93
N LYS A 55 -6.89 14.21 5.52
CA LYS A 55 -6.48 13.80 6.87
C LYS A 55 -5.19 12.98 6.90
N GLY A 56 -4.50 12.85 5.76
CA GLY A 56 -3.30 12.02 5.63
C GLY A 56 -3.59 10.52 5.66
N GLY A 57 -4.73 10.09 5.10
CA GLY A 57 -5.18 8.70 5.02
C GLY A 57 -6.49 8.45 5.77
N SER A 58 -7.27 7.48 5.31
CA SER A 58 -8.49 7.02 6.02
C SER A 58 -8.10 6.13 7.21
N THR A 59 -8.66 6.40 8.38
CA THR A 59 -8.48 5.54 9.57
C THR A 59 -9.05 4.14 9.34
N GLU A 60 -10.22 4.04 8.70
CA GLU A 60 -10.83 2.76 8.33
C GLU A 60 -9.94 1.96 7.37
N GLY A 61 -9.29 2.66 6.43
CA GLY A 61 -8.28 2.05 5.55
C GLY A 61 -7.08 1.52 6.33
N VAL A 62 -6.59 2.26 7.32
CA VAL A 62 -5.47 1.84 8.16
C VAL A 62 -5.85 0.59 8.95
N ASP A 63 -7.00 0.60 9.65
CA ASP A 63 -7.49 -0.52 10.45
C ASP A 63 -7.71 -1.77 9.60
N SER A 64 -8.28 -1.60 8.41
CA SER A 64 -8.48 -2.68 7.44
C SER A 64 -7.15 -3.26 6.95
N MET A 65 -6.18 -2.43 6.58
CA MET A 65 -4.89 -2.90 6.08
C MET A 65 -4.09 -3.61 7.18
N VAL A 66 -4.12 -3.12 8.42
CA VAL A 66 -3.55 -3.82 9.59
C VAL A 66 -4.22 -5.19 9.74
N THR A 67 -5.56 -5.23 9.77
CA THR A 67 -6.34 -6.47 9.94
C THR A 67 -6.04 -7.48 8.84
N LEU A 68 -6.00 -7.04 7.58
CA LEU A 68 -5.70 -7.91 6.44
C LEU A 68 -4.28 -8.45 6.48
N THR A 69 -3.32 -7.63 6.93
CA THR A 69 -1.92 -8.06 7.07
C THR A 69 -1.80 -9.18 8.11
N TYR A 70 -2.43 -9.01 9.28
CA TYR A 70 -2.48 -10.09 10.29
C TYR A 70 -3.23 -11.32 9.79
N LYS A 71 -4.37 -11.13 9.12
CA LYS A 71 -5.15 -12.24 8.57
C LYS A 71 -4.36 -13.05 7.57
N ALA A 72 -3.66 -12.39 6.63
CA ALA A 72 -2.81 -13.06 5.65
C ALA A 72 -1.66 -13.81 6.35
N ARG A 73 -1.02 -13.19 7.35
CA ARG A 73 0.04 -13.84 8.14
C ARG A 73 -0.42 -15.10 8.86
N CYS A 74 -1.64 -15.11 9.40
CA CYS A 74 -2.22 -16.22 10.12
C CYS A 74 -2.73 -17.33 9.19
N GLN A 75 -3.47 -16.98 8.15
CA GLN A 75 -4.09 -17.95 7.23
C GLN A 75 -3.08 -18.52 6.22
N CYS A 76 -2.06 -17.74 5.87
CA CYS A 76 -1.11 -18.03 4.81
C CYS A 76 0.33 -17.81 5.29
N PRO A 77 0.81 -18.57 6.30
CA PRO A 77 2.10 -18.30 6.96
C PRO A 77 3.32 -18.44 6.05
N ASN A 78 3.18 -19.12 4.91
CA ASN A 78 4.24 -19.34 3.93
C ASN A 78 4.22 -18.34 2.76
N SER A 79 3.17 -17.52 2.64
CA SER A 79 3.08 -16.52 1.56
C SER A 79 3.99 -15.32 1.85
N GLY A 80 4.63 -14.80 0.81
CA GLY A 80 5.23 -13.47 0.84
C GLY A 80 4.13 -12.41 0.76
N LEU A 81 4.20 -11.39 1.62
CA LEU A 81 3.25 -10.29 1.60
C LEU A 81 3.87 -9.07 0.90
N VAL A 82 3.12 -8.48 -0.03
CA VAL A 82 3.43 -7.18 -0.61
C VAL A 82 2.39 -6.19 -0.12
N LEU A 83 2.83 -5.15 0.59
CA LEU A 83 1.96 -4.08 1.06
C LEU A 83 2.11 -2.89 0.12
N ALA A 84 1.02 -2.39 -0.44
CA ALA A 84 1.11 -1.34 -1.45
C ALA A 84 -0.01 -0.30 -1.35
N GLY A 85 0.28 0.92 -1.78
CA GLY A 85 -0.67 2.03 -1.74
C GLY A 85 -0.42 3.08 -2.82
N PHE A 86 -1.50 3.69 -3.31
CA PHE A 86 -1.48 4.76 -4.32
C PHE A 86 -2.13 6.05 -3.82
N SER A 87 -1.47 7.22 -3.91
CA SER A 87 -2.04 8.51 -3.49
C SER A 87 -2.51 8.47 -2.02
N GLN A 88 -3.81 8.63 -1.74
CA GLN A 88 -4.37 8.40 -0.39
C GLN A 88 -4.02 7.02 0.18
N GLY A 89 -3.97 6.01 -0.68
CA GLY A 89 -3.57 4.67 -0.30
C GLY A 89 -2.12 4.56 0.17
N ALA A 90 -1.21 5.38 -0.38
CA ALA A 90 0.17 5.46 0.12
C ALA A 90 0.21 6.08 1.54
N GLN A 91 -0.64 7.08 1.80
CA GLN A 91 -0.81 7.64 3.14
C GLN A 91 -1.38 6.60 4.13
N VAL A 92 -2.38 5.82 3.70
CA VAL A 92 -2.91 4.68 4.48
C VAL A 92 -1.80 3.67 4.79
N LEU A 93 -1.03 3.26 3.77
CA LEU A 93 0.10 2.33 3.94
C LEU A 93 1.11 2.85 4.97
N ARG A 94 1.58 4.10 4.85
CA ARG A 94 2.53 4.69 5.81
C ARG A 94 1.99 4.68 7.24
N ARG A 95 0.72 5.02 7.42
CA ARG A 95 0.08 4.98 8.72
C ARG A 95 -0.01 3.55 9.25
N THR A 96 -0.41 2.59 8.43
CA THR A 96 -0.45 1.16 8.78
C THR A 96 0.88 0.65 9.29
N ILE A 97 2.00 1.04 8.68
CA ILE A 97 3.34 0.64 9.12
C ILE A 97 3.62 1.00 10.59
N SER A 98 3.07 2.13 11.08
CA SER A 98 3.22 2.54 12.48
C SER A 98 2.49 1.64 13.48
N TYR A 99 1.55 0.80 13.01
CA TYR A 99 0.78 -0.14 13.83
C TYR A 99 1.21 -1.59 13.66
N LEU A 100 2.15 -1.88 12.74
CA LEU A 100 2.67 -3.23 12.52
C LEU A 100 3.95 -3.43 13.33
N PRO A 101 4.03 -4.46 14.19
CA PRO A 101 5.21 -4.73 14.98
C PRO A 101 6.34 -5.24 14.07
N ALA A 102 7.59 -4.91 14.41
CA ALA A 102 8.77 -5.25 13.62
C ALA A 102 8.87 -6.74 13.21
N PRO A 103 8.53 -7.74 14.05
CA PRO A 103 8.57 -9.15 13.63
C PRO A 103 7.64 -9.51 12.48
N LEU A 104 6.62 -8.69 12.20
CA LEU A 104 5.72 -8.90 11.07
C LEU A 104 6.36 -8.47 9.74
N ALA A 105 7.37 -7.60 9.78
CA ALA A 105 8.15 -7.19 8.61
C ALA A 105 8.90 -8.36 7.97
N ASP A 106 9.24 -9.42 8.71
CA ASP A 106 9.97 -10.59 8.17
C ASP A 106 9.21 -11.30 7.04
N ARG A 107 7.86 -11.24 7.05
CA ARG A 107 7.02 -11.85 6.02
C ARG A 107 6.54 -10.87 4.96
N VAL A 108 6.76 -9.58 5.17
CA VAL A 108 6.56 -8.58 4.14
C VAL A 108 7.82 -8.54 3.29
N VAL A 109 7.69 -8.92 2.02
CA VAL A 109 8.81 -9.03 1.08
C VAL A 109 9.06 -7.73 0.32
N ALA A 110 8.04 -6.89 0.19
CA ALA A 110 8.14 -5.56 -0.39
C ALA A 110 7.05 -4.62 0.15
N VAL A 111 7.39 -3.34 0.25
CA VAL A 111 6.44 -2.26 0.53
C VAL A 111 6.50 -1.23 -0.59
N LEU A 112 5.38 -0.99 -1.27
CA LEU A 112 5.33 -0.17 -2.48
C LEU A 112 4.42 1.05 -2.31
N SER A 113 5.00 2.25 -2.39
CA SER A 113 4.24 3.51 -2.34
C SER A 113 4.28 4.17 -3.71
N PHE A 114 3.10 4.51 -4.26
CA PHE A 114 2.97 5.19 -5.56
C PHE A 114 2.28 6.53 -5.36
N SER A 115 2.80 7.59 -5.98
CA SER A 115 2.27 8.96 -5.82
C SER A 115 2.13 9.32 -4.34
N ASP A 116 3.23 9.22 -3.62
CA ASP A 116 3.28 9.35 -2.17
C ASP A 116 3.63 10.77 -1.77
N SER A 117 2.75 11.45 -1.03
CA SER A 117 2.98 12.83 -0.63
C SER A 117 4.06 13.03 0.44
N LYS A 118 4.71 11.95 0.87
CA LYS A 118 5.93 12.01 1.69
C LYS A 118 7.17 11.60 0.92
N PHE A 119 7.11 11.34 -0.39
CA PHE A 119 8.30 11.09 -1.20
C PHE A 119 9.29 12.28 -1.07
N PRO A 120 10.62 12.04 -1.01
CA PRO A 120 11.32 10.76 -1.03
C PRO A 120 11.56 10.15 0.37
N ARG A 121 10.85 10.60 1.42
CA ARG A 121 11.06 10.15 2.79
C ARG A 121 10.89 8.62 2.90
N PRO A 122 11.86 7.88 3.46
CA PRO A 122 11.71 6.45 3.66
C PRO A 122 10.63 6.11 4.70
N LEU A 123 10.27 4.83 4.80
CA LEU A 123 9.56 4.30 5.96
C LEU A 123 10.54 4.17 7.14
N PRO A 124 10.08 4.01 8.39
CA PRO A 124 10.97 3.70 9.51
C PRO A 124 11.53 2.27 9.39
N GLU A 125 12.67 2.00 10.05
CA GLU A 125 13.15 0.63 10.24
C GLU A 125 12.07 -0.25 10.90
N PRO A 126 12.00 -1.55 10.58
CA PRO A 126 12.81 -2.29 9.60
C PRO A 126 12.22 -2.29 8.17
N TRP A 127 11.31 -1.37 7.88
CA TRP A 127 10.53 -1.37 6.63
C TRP A 127 11.24 -0.64 5.49
N ASP A 128 12.13 0.28 5.83
CA ASP A 128 12.92 1.11 4.93
C ASP A 128 13.70 0.27 3.90
N THR A 129 14.33 -0.83 4.31
CA THR A 129 15.14 -1.67 3.41
C THR A 129 14.30 -2.42 2.36
N LYS A 130 12.98 -2.46 2.53
CA LYS A 130 12.03 -3.13 1.62
C LYS A 130 11.08 -2.14 0.95
N HIS A 131 11.24 -0.85 1.24
CA HIS A 131 10.35 0.20 0.77
C HIS A 131 10.83 0.76 -0.56
N ILE A 132 9.96 0.69 -1.57
CA ILE A 132 10.14 1.36 -2.85
C ILE A 132 9.02 2.40 -2.97
N SER A 133 9.40 3.67 -3.07
CA SER A 133 8.47 4.77 -3.32
C SER A 133 8.70 5.30 -4.73
N LEU A 134 7.64 5.33 -5.54
CA LEU A 134 7.67 5.73 -6.94
C LEU A 134 6.80 6.98 -7.14
N CYS A 135 7.42 8.03 -7.68
CA CYS A 135 6.78 9.27 -8.04
C CYS A 135 7.15 9.62 -9.49
N GLN A 136 6.14 9.91 -10.30
CA GLN A 136 6.36 10.36 -11.67
C GLN A 136 6.85 11.81 -11.67
N LYS A 137 7.59 12.20 -12.71
CA LYS A 137 7.98 13.59 -12.89
C LYS A 137 6.71 14.46 -13.03
N MET A 138 6.64 15.58 -12.30
CA MET A 138 5.49 16.50 -12.24
C MET A 138 4.24 15.90 -11.55
N ASP A 139 4.40 14.85 -10.77
CA ASP A 139 3.33 14.37 -9.89
C ASP A 139 3.19 15.30 -8.68
N TRP A 140 2.25 16.24 -8.78
CA TRP A 140 1.97 17.25 -7.76
C TRP A 140 1.59 16.67 -6.40
N ILE A 141 1.16 15.40 -6.32
CA ILE A 141 0.93 14.72 -5.04
C ILE A 141 2.25 14.51 -4.30
N CYS A 142 3.31 14.13 -5.02
CA CYS A 142 4.64 13.92 -4.46
C CYS A 142 5.36 15.22 -4.15
N ASP A 143 5.10 16.26 -4.96
CA ASP A 143 5.72 17.57 -4.86
C ASP A 143 5.00 18.50 -3.85
N GLU A 144 4.21 17.96 -2.91
CA GLU A 144 3.48 18.71 -1.86
C GLU A 144 4.38 19.53 -0.89
N GLU A 145 5.66 19.77 -1.22
CA GLU A 145 6.49 20.86 -0.65
C GLU A 145 6.11 22.27 -1.18
N TYR A 146 5.18 22.41 -2.12
CA TYR A 146 4.83 23.72 -2.72
C TYR A 146 3.36 24.16 -2.61
N THR A 147 2.73 24.05 -1.44
CA THR A 147 1.59 24.94 -1.09
C THR A 147 1.50 25.15 0.42
N ALA A 148 2.49 25.82 0.99
CA ALA A 148 2.28 26.71 2.13
C ALA A 148 2.55 28.13 1.62
N LEU A 149 1.51 28.76 1.06
CA LEU A 149 1.42 30.21 0.95
C LEU A 149 0.55 30.72 2.10
#